data_AF-A0A7V7C3B1-F1
#
_entry.id   AF-A0A7V7C3B1-F1
#
_cell.length_a   1.000
_cell.length_b   1.000
_cell.length_c   1.000
_cell.angle_alpha   90.00
_cell.angle_beta   90.00
_cell.angle_gamma   90.00
#
_symmetry.space_group_name_H-M   'P 1'
#
loop_
_entity.id
_entity.type
_entity.pdbx_description
1 polymer ?
#
loop_
_entity_poly.entity_id
_entity_poly.type
_entity_poly.pdbx_seq_one_letter_code
_entity_poly.pdbx_strand_id
1 'polypeptide(L)'
;MVLIINHGRNLEFLNAEQFVVLRDICELKKLQDAEYTVLLLDVDITDEGIIKELSAFFEEIVISLRVLAVITTRKSEKLREICNFHQISLLEID
;
A
#
# COMPACT_ATOMS: atom_id res chain seq x y z
N MET A 1 -11.00 -5.07 1.18
CA MET A 1 -10.27 -4.95 -0.10
C MET A 1 -8.80 -5.26 0.12
N VAL A 2 -8.12 -5.85 -0.86
CA VAL A 2 -6.67 -6.01 -0.89
C VAL A 2 -6.14 -5.08 -1.98
N LEU A 3 -5.34 -4.09 -1.59
CA LEU A 3 -4.74 -3.14 -2.52
C LEU A 3 -3.26 -3.45 -2.67
N ILE A 4 -2.81 -3.54 -3.91
CA ILE A 4 -1.47 -3.98 -4.27
C ILE A 4 -0.73 -2.84 -4.94
N ILE A 5 0.48 -2.59 -4.46
CA ILE A 5 1.41 -1.63 -5.04
C ILE A 5 2.68 -2.41 -5.35
N ASN A 6 3.02 -2.54 -6.63
CA ASN A 6 4.11 -3.40 -7.08
C ASN A 6 5.01 -2.73 -8.13
N HIS A 7 6.24 -3.24 -8.23
CA HIS A 7 7.20 -2.81 -9.24
C HIS A 7 6.92 -3.44 -10.62
N GLY A 8 5.82 -3.05 -11.26
CA GLY A 8 5.57 -3.30 -12.69
C GLY A 8 5.40 -4.75 -13.12
N ARG A 9 5.19 -5.68 -12.17
CA ARG A 9 4.83 -7.06 -12.52
C ARG A 9 3.39 -7.07 -13.03
N ASN A 10 3.17 -7.69 -14.18
CA ASN A 10 1.82 -7.94 -14.67
C ASN A 10 1.21 -9.03 -13.79
N LEU A 11 0.45 -8.62 -12.79
CA LEU A 11 -0.26 -9.54 -11.90
C LEU A 11 -1.61 -9.87 -12.56
N GLU A 12 -1.73 -11.08 -13.09
CA GLU A 12 -3.00 -11.58 -13.59
C GLU A 12 -3.85 -12.09 -12.42
N PHE A 13 -4.73 -11.23 -11.91
CA PHE A 13 -5.77 -11.62 -10.97
C PHE A 13 -6.98 -12.13 -11.75
N LEU A 14 -7.11 -13.45 -11.88
CA LEU A 14 -8.29 -14.06 -12.47
C LEU A 14 -9.51 -13.83 -11.55
N ASN A 15 -10.47 -13.01 -12.00
CA ASN A 15 -11.82 -12.84 -11.43
C ASN A 15 -11.91 -12.49 -9.93
N ALA A 16 -10.96 -11.72 -9.40
CA ALA A 16 -10.96 -11.39 -7.98
C ALA A 16 -11.22 -9.89 -7.74
N GLU A 17 -12.49 -9.50 -7.68
CA GLU A 17 -12.94 -8.11 -7.43
C GLU A 17 -12.34 -7.49 -6.16
N GLN A 18 -11.88 -8.33 -5.23
CA GLN A 18 -11.29 -7.90 -3.97
C GLN A 18 -9.84 -7.42 -4.10
N PHE A 19 -9.15 -7.74 -5.20
CA PHE A 19 -7.75 -7.37 -5.43
C PHE A 19 -7.68 -6.20 -6.42
N VAL A 20 -7.12 -5.08 -5.96
CA VAL A 20 -6.95 -3.88 -6.75
C VAL A 20 -5.46 -3.60 -6.88
N VAL A 21 -4.96 -3.42 -8.10
CA VAL A 21 -3.59 -2.95 -8.33
C VAL A 21 -3.63 -1.45 -8.50
N LEU A 22 -2.98 -0.72 -7.61
CA LEU A 22 -2.90 0.73 -7.68
C LEU A 22 -1.84 1.12 -8.71
N ARG A 23 -2.26 1.79 -9.79
CA ARG A 23 -1.33 2.24 -10.84
C ARG A 23 -1.00 3.71 -10.74
N ASP A 24 -1.94 4.48 -10.21
CA ASP A 24 -1.84 5.92 -10.02
C ASP A 24 -2.48 6.29 -8.68
N ILE A 25 -1.85 7.20 -7.94
CA ILE A 25 -2.36 7.67 -6.65
C ILE A 25 -3.77 8.28 -6.75
N CYS A 26 -4.12 8.86 -7.91
CA CYS A 26 -5.44 9.44 -8.17
C CYS A 26 -6.58 8.41 -8.12
N GLU A 27 -6.28 7.13 -8.31
CA GLU A 27 -7.27 6.04 -8.25
C GLU A 27 -7.80 5.82 -6.82
N LEU A 28 -7.07 6.27 -5.78
CA LEU A 28 -7.51 6.17 -4.39
C LEU A 28 -8.89 6.78 -4.15
N LYS A 29 -9.25 7.85 -4.88
CA LYS A 29 -10.56 8.50 -4.76
C LYS A 29 -11.72 7.56 -5.05
N LYS A 30 -11.52 6.52 -5.86
CA LYS A 30 -12.53 5.52 -6.20
C LYS A 30 -12.64 4.41 -5.15
N LEU A 31 -11.72 4.37 -4.19
CA LEU A 31 -11.54 3.28 -3.22
C LEU A 31 -11.89 3.70 -1.78
N GLN A 32 -12.22 4.98 -1.55
CA GLN A 32 -12.45 5.55 -0.21
C GLN A 32 -13.66 4.94 0.51
N ASP A 33 -14.64 4.43 -0.23
CA ASP A 33 -15.85 3.82 0.35
C ASP A 33 -15.61 2.38 0.86
N ALA A 34 -14.42 1.81 0.64
CA ALA A 34 -14.09 0.48 1.15
C ALA A 34 -13.99 0.48 2.68
N GLU A 35 -14.69 -0.45 3.33
CA GLU A 35 -14.74 -0.53 4.80
C GLU A 35 -13.36 -0.78 5.43
N TYR A 36 -12.58 -1.67 4.83
CA TYR A 36 -11.23 -2.02 5.25
C TYR A 36 -10.33 -2.40 4.07
N THR A 37 -9.05 -2.07 4.19
CA THR A 37 -8.00 -2.33 3.21
C THR A 37 -6.81 -3.06 3.82
N VAL A 38 -6.34 -4.10 3.15
CA VAL A 38 -5.02 -4.71 3.38
C VAL A 38 -4.11 -4.26 2.25
N LEU A 39 -2.95 -3.69 2.59
CA LEU A 39 -1.95 -3.27 1.60
C LEU A 39 -0.91 -4.37 1.40
N LEU A 40 -0.68 -4.76 0.14
CA LEU A 40 0.43 -5.61 -0.27
C LEU A 40 1.44 -4.76 -1.03
N LEU A 41 2.65 -4.62 -0.47
CA LEU A 41 3.70 -3.78 -0.99
C LEU A 41 4.88 -4.62 -1.49
N ASP A 42 5.27 -4.39 -2.74
CA ASP A 42 6.55 -4.82 -3.29
C ASP A 42 7.19 -3.62 -4.00
N VAL A 43 7.44 -2.58 -3.21
CA VAL A 43 7.94 -1.27 -3.62
C VAL A 43 8.91 -0.72 -2.58
N ASP A 44 9.84 0.12 -3.03
CA ASP A 44 10.75 0.82 -2.13
C ASP A 44 10.09 2.10 -1.58
N ILE A 45 10.18 2.29 -0.28
CA ILE A 45 9.80 3.54 0.40
C ILE A 45 11.07 4.27 0.81
N THR A 46 11.23 5.50 0.33
CA THR A 46 12.39 6.35 0.68
C THR A 46 12.37 6.77 2.15
N ASP A 47 13.47 7.35 2.63
CA ASP A 47 13.57 7.87 3.99
C ASP A 47 12.60 9.05 4.23
N GLU A 48 12.17 9.74 3.18
CA GLU A 48 11.10 10.75 3.26
C GLU A 48 9.68 10.14 3.23
N GLY A 49 9.54 8.82 3.08
CA GLY A 49 8.25 8.14 3.02
C GLY A 49 7.61 8.12 1.64
N ILE A 50 8.39 8.36 0.57
CA ILE A 50 7.88 8.39 -0.81
C ILE A 50 7.94 6.99 -1.41
N ILE A 51 6.84 6.56 -2.02
CA ILE A 51 6.77 5.37 -2.88
C ILE A 51 7.25 5.78 -4.26
N LYS A 52 8.40 5.25 -4.70
CA LYS A 52 9.05 5.69 -5.94
C LYS A 52 8.17 5.49 -7.18
N GLU A 53 7.46 4.37 -7.23
CA GLU A 53 6.65 3.92 -8.36
C GLU A 53 5.40 4.77 -8.56
N LEU A 54 4.87 5.36 -7.49
CA LEU A 54 3.71 6.24 -7.53
C LEU A 54 4.10 7.72 -7.48
N SER A 55 5.37 8.04 -7.17
CA SER A 55 5.83 9.40 -6.89
C SER A 55 4.92 10.12 -5.88
N ALA A 56 4.49 9.39 -4.85
CA ALA A 56 3.53 9.84 -3.84
C ALA A 56 3.96 9.39 -2.44
N PHE A 57 3.54 10.13 -1.41
CA PHE A 57 3.80 9.72 -0.03
C PHE A 57 2.97 8.50 0.34
N PHE A 58 3.61 7.51 0.97
CA PHE A 58 2.88 6.37 1.52
C PHE A 58 1.81 6.79 2.54
N GLU A 59 2.09 7.88 3.26
CA GLU A 59 1.17 8.45 4.22
C GLU A 59 -0.16 8.89 3.60
N GLU A 60 -0.15 9.39 2.35
CA GLU A 60 -1.38 9.75 1.63
C GLU A 60 -2.32 8.55 1.42
N ILE A 61 -1.77 7.35 1.26
CA ILE A 61 -2.55 6.12 1.09
C ILE A 61 -3.23 5.74 2.41
N VAL A 62 -2.47 5.71 3.50
CA VAL A 62 -2.96 5.25 4.80
C VAL A 62 -3.93 6.23 5.46
N ILE A 63 -3.85 7.54 5.17
CA ILE A 63 -4.85 8.51 5.64
C ILE A 63 -6.12 8.50 4.77
N SER A 64 -6.01 8.12 3.50
CA SER A 64 -7.13 8.12 2.55
C SER A 64 -7.99 6.85 2.64
N LEU A 65 -7.42 5.75 3.16
CA LEU A 65 -8.06 4.45 3.25
C LEU A 65 -8.08 3.94 4.68
N ARG A 66 -9.08 3.14 5.04
CA ARG A 66 -9.10 2.41 6.31
C ARG A 66 -8.17 1.20 6.25
N VAL A 67 -6.87 1.40 6.46
CA VAL A 67 -5.86 0.35 6.36
C VAL A 67 -5.80 -0.46 7.67
N LEU A 68 -6.07 -1.77 7.59
CA LEU A 68 -5.94 -2.69 8.72
C LEU A 68 -4.51 -3.18 8.90
N ALA A 69 -3.87 -3.53 7.78
CA ALA A 69 -2.55 -4.12 7.77
C ALA A 69 -1.81 -3.79 6.48
N VAL A 70 -0.49 -3.76 6.61
CA VAL A 70 0.48 -3.66 5.52
C VAL A 70 1.34 -4.91 5.54
N ILE A 71 1.48 -5.56 4.39
CA ILE A 71 2.37 -6.69 4.18
C ILE A 71 3.39 -6.27 3.12
N THR A 72 4.67 -6.37 3.43
CA THR A 72 5.75 -5.94 2.54
C THR A 72 6.84 -6.98 2.41
N THR A 73 7.42 -7.10 1.23
CA THR A 73 8.67 -7.83 0.96
C THR A 73 9.90 -6.92 1.07
N ARG A 74 9.69 -5.61 1.23
CA ARG A 74 10.74 -4.58 1.31
C ARG A 74 10.74 -3.95 2.70
N LYS A 75 11.83 -4.19 3.44
CA LYS A 75 12.05 -3.62 4.76
C LYS A 75 12.36 -2.13 4.64
N SER A 76 11.73 -1.30 5.47
CA SER A 76 11.97 0.15 5.51
C SER A 76 11.74 0.69 6.92
N GLU A 77 12.71 1.40 7.48
CA GLU A 77 12.56 2.05 8.79
C GLU A 77 11.46 3.10 8.75
N LYS A 78 11.38 3.86 7.66
CA LYS A 78 10.34 4.87 7.48
C LYS A 78 8.95 4.26 7.38
N LEU A 79 8.80 3.13 6.69
CA LEU A 79 7.53 2.39 6.66
C LEU A 79 7.11 1.93 8.07
N ARG A 80 8.05 1.39 8.86
CA ARG A 80 7.77 1.00 10.26
C ARG A 80 7.32 2.19 11.10
N GLU A 81 7.98 3.33 10.96
CA GLU A 81 7.62 4.57 11.65
C GLU A 81 6.18 4.99 11.33
N ILE A 82 5.85 5.07 10.04
CA ILE A 82 4.51 5.48 9.57
C ILE A 82 3.45 4.48 10.06
N CYS A 83 3.67 3.18 9.87
CA CYS A 83 2.73 2.15 10.34
C CYS A 83 2.53 2.20 11.86
N ASN A 84 3.59 2.38 12.64
CA ASN A 84 3.48 2.49 14.09
C ASN A 84 2.72 3.77 14.51
N PHE A 85 2.99 4.90 13.86
CA PHE A 85 2.30 6.16 14.14
C PHE A 85 0.79 6.04 13.89
N HIS A 86 0.39 5.46 12.76
CA HIS A 86 -1.01 5.25 12.40
C HIS A 86 -1.65 4.00 13.03
N GLN A 87 -0.93 3.29 13.90
CA GLN A 87 -1.38 2.05 14.56
C GLN A 87 -1.82 0.95 13.57
N ILE A 88 -1.11 0.84 12.46
CA ILE A 88 -1.34 -0.15 11.41
C ILE A 88 -0.42 -1.34 11.64
N SER A 89 -0.97 -2.56 11.58
CA SER A 89 -0.17 -3.78 11.68
C SER A 89 0.73 -3.92 10.46
N LEU A 90 2.04 -4.06 10.67
CA LEU A 90 3.02 -4.25 9.61
C LEU A 90 3.62 -5.66 9.69
N LEU A 91 3.53 -6.41 8.59
CA LEU A 91 4.19 -7.70 8.41
C LEU A 91 5.27 -7.55 7.34
N GLU A 92 6.53 -7.73 7.73
CA GLU A 92 7.67 -7.78 6.81
C GLU A 92 8.03 -9.24 6.54
N ILE A 93 8.05 -9.63 5.27
CA ILE A 93 8.34 -10.99 4.80
C ILE A 93 9.71 -10.99 4.12
N ASP A 94 10.55 -11.97 4.48
CA ASP A 94 11.87 -12.23 3.87
C ASP A 94 11.78 -13.05 2.58
#